data_AF-A0A3D1TQN5-F1
#
_entry.id   AF-A0A3D1TQN5-F1
#
_cell.length_a   1.000
_cell.length_b   1.000
_cell.length_c   1.000
_cell.angle_alpha   90.00
_cell.angle_beta   90.00
_cell.angle_gamma   90.00
#
_symmetry.space_group_name_H-M   'P 1'
#
loop_
_entity.id
_entity.type
_entity.pdbx_description
1 polymer ?
#
loop_
_entity_poly.entity_id
_entity_poly.type
_entity_poly.pdbx_seq_one_letter_code
_entity_poly.pdbx_strand_id
1 'polypeptide(L)' 'RVTAHLLGDNFWQWLAVEGTVTLTHMPDALPGLHIYYESATGGPHADWAEYDEAMKKERRVLGTISLERMYPLEG' A
#
# COMPACT_ATOMS: atom_id res chain seq x y z
N ARG A 1 3.35 -9.94 -10.10
CA ARG A 1 4.59 -9.12 -10.04
C ARG A 1 4.19 -7.66 -10.18
N VAL A 2 4.95 -6.77 -9.56
CA VAL A 2 4.71 -5.32 -9.53
C VAL A 2 6.04 -4.61 -9.65
N THR A 3 6.03 -3.49 -10.37
CA THR A 3 7.09 -2.48 -10.34
C THR A 3 6.47 -1.17 -9.88
N ALA A 4 7.08 -0.51 -8.90
CA ALA A 4 6.67 0.80 -8.42
C ALA A 4 7.81 1.81 -8.63
N HIS A 5 7.45 2.99 -9.10
CA HIS A 5 8.36 4.11 -9.28
C HIS A 5 8.10 5.15 -8.19
N LEU A 6 9.14 5.50 -7.45
CA LEU A 6 9.09 6.42 -6.32
C LEU A 6 9.89 7.68 -6.71
N LEU A 7 9.28 8.84 -6.49
CA LEU A 7 9.92 10.13 -6.70
C LEU A 7 10.44 10.64 -5.35
N GLY A 8 11.67 11.14 -5.34
CA GLY A 8 12.25 11.87 -4.22
C GLY A 8 11.87 13.35 -4.24
N ASP A 9 12.51 14.13 -3.36
CA ASP A 9 12.17 15.54 -3.14
C ASP A 9 12.52 16.45 -4.35
N ASN A 10 13.29 15.94 -5.30
CA ASN A 10 13.55 16.61 -6.57
C ASN A 10 13.46 15.64 -7.75
N PHE A 11 13.31 16.19 -8.95
CA PHE A 11 13.08 15.43 -10.18
C PHE A 11 14.24 14.49 -10.57
N TRP A 12 15.43 14.67 -9.99
CA TRP A 12 16.60 13.83 -10.23
C TRP A 12 16.73 12.68 -9.24
N GLN A 13 15.94 12.69 -8.17
CA GLN A 13 15.88 11.61 -7.20
C GLN A 13 14.68 10.73 -7.54
N TRP A 14 14.92 9.53 -8.00
CA TRP A 14 13.87 8.54 -8.16
C TRP A 14 14.42 7.14 -7.85
N LEU A 15 13.51 6.20 -7.57
CA LEU A 15 13.81 4.81 -7.25
C LEU A 15 12.77 3.90 -7.90
N ALA A 16 13.20 2.84 -8.60
CA ALA A 16 12.31 1.79 -9.03
C ALA A 16 12.48 0.56 -8.14
N VAL A 17 11.36 0.02 -7.65
CA VAL A 17 11.35 -1.23 -6.89
C VAL A 17 10.51 -2.27 -7.62
N GLU A 18 11.01 -3.49 -7.66
CA GLU A 18 10.32 -4.63 -8.24
C GLU A 18 10.11 -5.70 -7.17
N GLY A 19 8.94 -6.33 -7.20
CA GLY A 19 8.62 -7.39 -6.25
C GLY A 19 7.40 -8.21 -6.60
N THR A 20 7.06 -9.08 -5.66
CA THR A 20 5.85 -9.89 -5.70
C THR A 20 4.80 -9.28 -4.79
N VAL A 21 3.60 -9.06 -5.33
CA VAL A 21 2.45 -8.59 -4.56
C VAL A 21 1.61 -9.79 -4.15
N THR A 22 1.29 -9.86 -2.86
CA THR A 22 0.26 -10.74 -2.32
C THR A 22 -0.99 -9.90 -2.10
N LEU A 23 -2.13 -10.40 -2.58
CA LEU A 23 -3.43 -9.76 -2.38
C LEU A 23 -4.18 -10.51 -1.28
N THR A 24 -4.47 -9.80 -0.19
CA THR A 24 -5.37 -10.29 0.85
C THR A 24 -6.76 -9.74 0.59
N HIS A 25 -7.74 -10.63 0.53
CA HIS A 25 -9.14 -10.30 0.28
C HIS A 25 -9.93 -10.17 1.58
N MET A 26 -11.11 -9.59 1.50
CA MET A 26 -12.06 -9.58 2.61
C MET A 26 -12.49 -11.01 2.99
N PRO A 27 -12.73 -11.30 4.27
CA PRO A 27 -12.65 -10.37 5.42
C PRO A 27 -11.23 -10.16 5.98
N ASP A 28 -10.28 -11.01 5.60
CA ASP A 28 -8.93 -11.07 6.19
C ASP A 28 -8.08 -9.81 5.94
N ALA A 29 -8.46 -9.00 4.96
CA ALA A 29 -7.79 -7.74 4.66
C ALA A 29 -8.01 -6.65 5.71
N LEU A 30 -9.11 -6.69 6.48
CA LEU A 30 -9.53 -5.57 7.36
C LEU A 30 -8.46 -5.15 8.38
N PRO A 31 -7.85 -6.06 9.18
CA PRO A 31 -6.87 -5.66 10.17
C PRO A 31 -5.65 -4.95 9.54
N GLY A 32 -5.21 -5.42 8.38
CA GLY A 32 -4.09 -4.79 7.68
C GLY A 32 -4.46 -3.46 7.02
N LEU A 33 -5.72 -3.27 6.62
CA LEU A 33 -6.22 -1.98 6.12
C LEU A 33 -6.31 -0.94 7.23
N HIS A 34 -6.63 -1.32 8.47
CA HIS A 34 -6.56 -0.41 9.62
C HIS A 34 -5.13 0.08 9.85
N ILE A 35 -4.17 -0.84 9.92
CA ILE A 35 -2.74 -0.52 10.08
C ILE A 35 -2.26 0.38 8.93
N TYR A 36 -2.65 0.06 7.70
CA TYR A 36 -2.33 0.87 6.53
C TYR A 36 -2.89 2.28 6.65
N TYR A 37 -4.15 2.43 7.03
CA TYR A 37 -4.79 3.73 7.19
C TYR A 37 -4.04 4.59 8.21
N GLU A 38 -3.79 4.06 9.41
CA GLU A 38 -3.11 4.82 10.47
C GLU A 38 -1.70 5.24 10.06
N SER A 39 -0.96 4.32 9.42
CA SER A 39 0.39 4.60 8.92
C SER A 39 0.39 5.68 7.83
N ALA A 40 -0.63 5.69 6.97
CA ALA A 40 -0.71 6.62 5.84
C ALA A 40 -1.23 8.01 6.23
N THR A 41 -2.14 8.09 7.21
CA THR A 41 -2.76 9.36 7.63
C THR A 41 -2.09 9.96 8.88
N GLY A 42 -1.30 9.18 9.61
CA GLY A 42 -0.64 9.60 10.84
C GLY A 42 -1.53 9.51 12.09
N GLY A 43 -2.64 8.77 12.05
CA GLY A 43 -3.53 8.59 13.21
C GLY A 43 -4.76 7.71 12.96
N PRO A 44 -5.54 7.41 14.02
CA PRO A 44 -6.70 6.53 13.94
C PRO A 44 -7.85 7.15 13.13
N HIS A 45 -8.65 6.30 12.48
CA HIS A 45 -9.92 6.74 11.88
C HIS A 45 -10.90 7.18 12.98
N ALA A 46 -11.71 8.20 12.72
CA ALA A 46 -12.70 8.69 13.68
C ALA A 46 -13.85 7.68 13.94
N ASP A 47 -14.16 6.86 12.94
CA ASP A 47 -15.16 5.78 12.99
C ASP A 47 -14.69 4.54 12.21
N TRP A 48 -14.21 3.51 12.91
CA TRP A 48 -13.73 2.29 12.27
C TRP A 48 -14.86 1.43 11.68
N ALA A 49 -16.08 1.54 12.19
CA ALA A 49 -17.21 0.77 11.65
C ALA A 49 -17.63 1.31 10.28
N GLU A 50 -17.68 2.64 10.12
CA GLU A 50 -17.91 3.27 8.82
C GLU A 50 -16.82 2.89 7.81
N TYR A 51 -15.56 2.95 8.24
CA TYR A 51 -14.42 2.55 7.41
C TYR A 51 -14.54 1.09 6.94
N ASP A 52 -14.86 0.16 7.84
CA ASP A 52 -15.01 -1.26 7.51
C ASP A 52 -16.11 -1.52 6.49
N GLU A 53 -17.27 -0.88 6.66
CA GLU A 53 -18.37 -1.01 5.72
C GLU A 53 -18.03 -0.42 4.36
N ALA A 54 -17.32 0.72 4.32
CA ALA A 54 -16.81 1.28 3.07
C ALA A 54 -15.84 0.32 2.37
N MET A 55 -14.86 -0.24 3.09
CA MET A 55 -13.88 -1.18 2.53
C MET A 55 -14.55 -2.45 1.96
N LYS A 56 -15.55 -3.00 2.67
CA LYS A 56 -16.33 -4.16 2.20
C LYS A 56 -17.18 -3.81 0.98
N LYS A 57 -17.93 -2.71 1.02
CA LYS A 57 -18.81 -2.24 -0.06
C LYS A 57 -18.03 -2.00 -1.35
N GLU A 58 -16.84 -1.41 -1.23
CA GLU A 58 -15.95 -1.13 -2.36
C GLU A 58 -15.11 -2.34 -2.78
N ARG A 59 -15.23 -3.49 -2.08
CA ARG A 59 -14.49 -4.74 -2.36
C ARG A 59 -12.99 -4.51 -2.38
N ARG A 60 -12.49 -3.69 -1.45
CA ARG A 60 -11.08 -3.36 -1.32
C ARG A 60 -10.27 -4.60 -0.96
N VAL A 61 -9.02 -4.61 -1.40
CA VAL A 61 -8.02 -5.64 -1.10
C VAL A 61 -6.79 -4.97 -0.51
N LEU A 62 -6.09 -5.70 0.36
CA LEU A 62 -4.77 -5.27 0.84
C LEU A 62 -3.70 -5.87 -0.06
N GLY A 63 -2.92 -5.02 -0.73
CA GLY A 63 -1.74 -5.44 -1.48
C GLY A 63 -0.48 -5.31 -0.63
N THR A 64 0.21 -6.41 -0.37
CA THR A 64 1.51 -6.41 0.31
C THR A 64 2.60 -6.77 -0.68
N ILE A 65 3.58 -5.89 -0.86
CA ILE A 65 4.67 -6.08 -1.82
C ILE A 65 5.91 -6.57 -1.07
N SER A 66 6.35 -7.79 -1.38
CA SER A 66 7.68 -8.28 -1.01
C SER A 66 8.68 -7.79 -2.04
N LEU A 67 9.55 -6.86 -1.63
CA LEU A 67 10.57 -6.28 -2.49
C LEU A 67 11.65 -7.32 -2.82
N GLU A 68 11.94 -7.47 -4.12
CA GLU A 68 12.95 -8.41 -4.63
C GLU A 68 14.16 -7.66 -5.18
N ARG A 69 13.91 -6.56 -5.89
CA ARG A 69 14.96 -5.77 -6.53
C ARG A 69 14.68 -4.29 -6.39
N MET A 70 15.76 -3.54 -6.26
CA MET A 70 15.75 -2.09 -6.15
C MET A 70 16.77 -1.57 -7.14
N TYR A 71 16.34 -0.61 -7.95
CA TYR A 71 17.14 -0.05 -9.01
C TYR A 71 17.19 1.46 -8.85
N PRO A 72 18.40 2.05 -8.78
CA PRO A 72 18.58 3.29 -9.48
C PRO A 72 18.49 2.97 -10.99
N LEU A 73 17.41 3.33 -11.67
CA LEU A 73 17.37 3.77 -13.08
C LEU A 73 18.37 4.92 -13.40
N GLU A 74 19.60 4.91 -12.86
CA GLU A 74 20.64 5.75 -13.44
C GLU A 74 21.00 5.17 -14.81
N GLY A 75 20.70 5.93 -15.85
CA GLY A 75 21.23 5.82 -17.20
C GLY A 75 21.68 7.19 -17.65
#